data_AF-A0A536ZPT1-F1
#
_entry.id   AF-A0A536ZPT1-F1
#
_cell.length_a   1.000
_cell.length_b   1.000
_cell.length_c   1.000
_cell.angle_alpha   90.00
_cell.angle_beta   90.00
_cell.angle_gamma   90.00
#
_symmetry.space_group_name_H-M   'P 1'
#
loop_
_entity.id
_entity.type
_entity.pdbx_description
1 polymer ?
#
loop_
_entity_poly.entity_id
_entity_poly.type
_entity_poly.pdbx_seq_one_letter_code
_entity_poly.pdbx_strand_id
1 'polypeptide(L)'
;MKITWSSTSDILATNIAAIAIAEWQHWPLVELLWPYWLQSVIIGWYTRRRVLSLRQFSLDENTVVQPSEAAEAIKRQGAGVFFLFYGFFHVLYLAILVDRTDYPATPLDLAVIAALGVAFLFAHRRSYARIIESDRAARPNILAALTLIPVMRVVPMHVTTIVGLELGGTGAVILFGTLKTLADVLMHWIEQRMTSAPTAKSPE
;
A
#
# COMPACT_ATOMS: atom_id res chain seq x y z
N MET A 1 25.52 5.76 -0.85
CA MET A 1 24.06 5.59 -0.76
C MET A 1 23.56 4.98 -2.07
N LYS A 2 23.34 3.66 -2.13
CA LYS A 2 22.78 3.01 -3.33
C LYS A 2 21.26 3.04 -3.20
N ILE A 3 20.62 4.06 -3.76
CA ILE A 3 19.18 4.03 -4.02
C ILE A 3 18.94 2.83 -4.95
N THR A 4 18.21 1.81 -4.50
CA THR A 4 17.89 0.65 -5.34
C THR A 4 16.71 1.02 -6.24
N TRP A 5 17.03 1.70 -7.35
CA TRP A 5 16.10 2.23 -8.34
C TRP A 5 15.05 1.22 -8.85
N SER A 6 15.32 -0.09 -8.76
CA SER A 6 14.46 -1.14 -9.32
C SER A 6 13.17 -1.43 -8.55
N SER A 7 12.87 -0.73 -7.45
CA SER A 7 11.62 -0.94 -6.68
C SER A 7 10.67 0.23 -6.83
N THR A 8 11.21 1.46 -6.76
CA THR A 8 10.47 2.68 -7.08
C THR A 8 10.05 2.72 -8.54
N SER A 9 10.90 2.22 -9.45
CA SER A 9 10.58 2.11 -10.88
C SER A 9 9.37 1.19 -11.12
N ASP A 10 9.28 0.09 -10.38
CA ASP A 10 8.17 -0.87 -10.54
C ASP A 10 6.85 -0.22 -10.11
N ILE A 11 6.83 0.48 -8.97
CA ILE A 11 5.66 1.22 -8.47
C ILE A 11 5.24 2.31 -9.46
N LEU A 12 6.20 3.10 -9.93
CA LEU A 12 5.95 4.19 -10.87
C LEU A 12 5.41 3.64 -12.21
N ALA A 13 6.03 2.59 -12.74
CA ALA A 13 5.63 1.96 -13.99
C ALA A 13 4.21 1.40 -13.91
N THR A 14 3.86 0.68 -12.82
CA THR A 14 2.51 0.14 -12.67
C THR A 14 1.45 1.22 -12.49
N ASN A 15 1.77 2.31 -11.80
CA ASN A 15 0.87 3.45 -11.64
C ASN A 15 0.66 4.23 -12.93
N ILE A 16 1.75 4.54 -13.66
CA ILE A 16 1.66 5.19 -14.97
C ILE A 16 0.88 4.31 -15.94
N ALA A 17 1.11 3.00 -15.95
CA ALA A 17 0.36 2.08 -16.80
C ALA A 17 -1.13 2.10 -16.48
N ALA A 18 -1.52 2.06 -15.20
CA ALA A 18 -2.93 2.13 -14.80
C ALA A 18 -3.61 3.42 -15.29
N ILE A 19 -2.94 4.58 -15.13
CA ILE A 19 -3.46 5.88 -15.57
C ILE A 19 -3.55 5.94 -17.09
N ALA A 20 -2.48 5.54 -17.81
CA ALA A 20 -2.44 5.58 -19.27
C ALA A 20 -3.51 4.67 -19.90
N ILE A 21 -3.76 3.50 -19.31
CA ILE A 21 -4.80 2.58 -19.74
C ILE A 21 -6.19 3.15 -19.47
N ALA A 22 -6.42 3.75 -18.30
CA ALA A 22 -7.69 4.41 -17.98
C ALA A 22 -8.00 5.54 -18.96
N GLU A 23 -7.01 6.36 -19.30
CA GLU A 23 -7.15 7.42 -20.30
C GLU A 23 -7.43 6.85 -21.70
N TRP A 24 -6.72 5.79 -22.09
CA TRP A 24 -6.89 5.14 -23.39
C TRP A 24 -8.27 4.49 -23.56
N GLN A 25 -8.81 3.88 -22.51
CA GLN A 25 -10.14 3.27 -22.53
C GLN A 25 -11.25 4.26 -22.11
N HIS A 26 -10.91 5.53 -21.88
CA HIS A 26 -11.83 6.57 -21.42
C HIS A 26 -12.63 6.16 -20.17
N TRP A 27 -11.95 5.49 -19.25
CA TRP A 27 -12.55 5.00 -18.01
C TRP A 27 -13.08 6.16 -17.16
N PRO A 28 -14.29 6.04 -16.60
CA PRO A 28 -14.69 6.92 -15.52
C PRO A 28 -13.78 6.68 -14.30
N LEU A 29 -13.73 7.67 -13.40
CA LEU A 29 -12.88 7.59 -12.20
C LEU A 29 -13.14 6.29 -11.41
N VAL A 30 -14.41 5.89 -11.25
CA VAL A 30 -14.79 4.67 -10.53
C VAL A 30 -14.14 3.41 -11.10
N GLU A 31 -13.97 3.32 -12.42
CA GLU A 31 -13.33 2.17 -13.07
C GLU A 31 -11.84 2.10 -12.73
N LEU A 32 -11.16 3.26 -12.72
CA LEU A 32 -9.76 3.34 -12.30
C LEU A 32 -9.58 2.99 -10.82
N LEU A 33 -10.58 3.21 -9.96
CA LEU A 33 -10.45 2.87 -8.54
C LEU A 33 -10.35 1.36 -8.28
N TRP A 34 -10.88 0.49 -9.16
CA TRP A 34 -10.80 -0.96 -9.00
C TRP A 34 -9.37 -1.53 -8.91
N PRO A 35 -8.47 -1.27 -9.88
CA PRO A 35 -7.09 -1.76 -9.78
C PRO A 35 -6.34 -1.15 -8.59
N TYR A 36 -6.64 0.09 -8.20
CA TYR A 36 -6.06 0.72 -7.01
C TYR A 36 -6.59 0.17 -5.69
N TRP A 37 -7.87 -0.24 -5.65
CA TRP A 37 -8.44 -0.99 -4.53
C TRP A 37 -7.75 -2.34 -4.38
N LEU A 38 -7.55 -3.09 -5.49
CA LEU A 38 -6.77 -4.34 -5.49
C LEU A 38 -5.35 -4.12 -4.97
N GLN A 39 -4.65 -3.10 -5.46
CA GLN A 39 -3.32 -2.73 -4.98
C GLN A 39 -3.32 -2.49 -3.46
N SER A 40 -4.33 -1.78 -2.94
CA SER A 40 -4.46 -1.47 -1.51
C SER A 40 -4.67 -2.73 -0.67
N VAL A 41 -5.52 -3.66 -1.12
CA VAL A 41 -5.69 -4.98 -0.48
C VAL A 41 -4.37 -5.77 -0.47
N ILE A 42 -3.63 -5.76 -1.58
CA ILE A 42 -2.32 -6.40 -1.70
C ILE A 42 -1.32 -5.81 -0.70
N ILE A 43 -1.26 -4.48 -0.58
CA ILE A 43 -0.42 -3.78 0.40
C ILE A 43 -0.80 -4.23 1.82
N GLY A 44 -2.08 -4.19 2.18
CA GLY A 44 -2.55 -4.62 3.50
C GLY A 44 -2.17 -6.05 3.84
N TRP A 45 -2.31 -6.97 2.89
CA TRP A 45 -1.87 -8.36 3.04
C TRP A 45 -0.38 -8.48 3.32
N TYR A 46 0.46 -7.79 2.54
CA TYR A 46 1.90 -7.82 2.72
C TYR A 46 2.35 -7.12 4.01
N THR A 47 1.72 -6.02 4.42
CA THR A 47 1.98 -5.38 5.71
C THR A 47 1.72 -6.32 6.87
N ARG A 48 0.59 -7.05 6.85
CA ARG A 48 0.28 -8.05 7.86
C ARG A 48 1.35 -9.15 7.92
N ARG A 49 1.75 -9.67 6.76
CA ARG A 49 2.82 -10.68 6.68
C ARG A 49 4.16 -10.12 7.17
N ARG A 50 4.46 -8.85 6.90
CA ARG A 50 5.70 -8.16 7.29
C ARG A 50 5.86 -8.27 8.79
N VAL A 51 4.85 -7.78 9.48
CA VAL A 51 4.83 -7.64 10.93
C VAL A 51 4.93 -8.99 11.60
N LEU A 52 4.17 -9.98 11.14
CA LEU A 52 4.24 -11.34 11.68
C LEU A 52 5.63 -11.99 11.48
N SER A 53 6.36 -11.61 10.44
CA SER A 53 7.70 -12.13 10.13
C SER A 53 8.84 -11.44 10.89
N LEU A 54 8.58 -10.35 11.62
CA LEU A 54 9.60 -9.61 12.36
C LEU A 54 10.19 -10.48 13.48
N ARG A 55 11.52 -10.53 13.56
CA ARG A 55 12.24 -11.22 14.65
C ARG A 55 12.62 -10.28 15.79
N GLN A 56 13.09 -9.08 15.44
CA GLN A 56 13.40 -7.99 16.36
C GLN A 56 12.68 -6.74 15.85
N PHE A 57 12.12 -5.94 16.76
CA PHE A 57 11.41 -4.71 16.39
C PHE A 57 11.41 -3.73 17.55
N SER A 58 11.05 -2.48 17.28
CA SER A 58 10.78 -1.48 18.32
C SER A 58 9.30 -1.10 18.33
N LEU A 59 8.76 -0.77 19.51
CA LEU A 59 7.40 -0.22 19.63
C LEU A 59 7.36 1.25 19.18
N ASP A 60 8.43 1.98 19.49
CA ASP A 60 8.66 3.38 19.17
C ASP A 60 10.17 3.60 18.94
N GLU A 61 10.63 4.85 18.96
CA GLU A 61 12.05 5.19 18.76
C GLU A 61 12.97 4.76 19.92
N ASN A 62 12.40 4.52 21.11
CA ASN A 62 13.14 4.31 22.35
C ASN A 62 12.97 2.89 22.93
N THR A 63 11.92 2.17 22.51
CA THR A 63 11.52 0.89 23.12
C THR A 63 11.81 -0.28 22.18
N VAL A 64 12.95 -0.93 22.38
CA VAL A 64 13.35 -2.14 21.62
C VAL A 64 12.75 -3.40 22.28
N VAL A 65 12.10 -4.24 21.48
CA VAL A 65 11.51 -5.50 21.93
C VAL A 65 12.36 -6.68 21.48
N GLN A 66 12.78 -7.48 22.45
CA GLN A 66 13.57 -8.69 22.22
C GLN A 66 12.66 -9.91 21.91
N PRO A 67 13.17 -10.92 21.20
CA PRO A 67 12.43 -12.14 20.90
C PRO A 67 11.93 -12.82 22.18
N SER A 68 10.61 -12.92 22.33
CA SER A 68 9.95 -13.51 23.50
C SER A 68 8.51 -13.89 23.14
N GLU A 69 7.85 -14.69 23.99
CA GLU A 69 6.44 -15.01 23.84
C GLU A 69 5.56 -13.74 23.86
N ALA A 70 5.90 -12.77 24.72
CA ALA A 70 5.26 -11.47 24.76
C ALA A 70 5.41 -10.71 23.43
N ALA A 71 6.59 -10.76 22.80
CA ALA A 71 6.83 -10.13 21.49
C ALA A 71 5.96 -10.76 20.38
N GLU A 72 5.80 -12.09 20.39
CA GLU A 72 4.90 -12.78 19.46
C GLU A 72 3.43 -12.40 19.68
N ALA A 73 3.00 -12.28 20.94
CA ALA A 73 1.66 -11.82 21.27
C ALA A 73 1.40 -10.39 20.76
N ILE A 74 2.35 -9.47 20.96
CA ILE A 74 2.28 -8.08 20.46
C ILE A 74 2.13 -8.06 18.95
N LYS A 75 2.97 -8.80 18.20
CA LYS A 75 2.89 -8.87 16.73
C LYS A 75 1.54 -9.39 16.27
N ARG A 76 1.06 -10.48 16.88
CA ARG A 76 -0.23 -11.10 16.51
C ARG A 76 -1.40 -10.16 16.80
N GLN A 77 -1.40 -9.51 17.97
CA GLN A 77 -2.44 -8.56 18.36
C GLN A 77 -2.43 -7.35 17.43
N GLY A 78 -1.27 -6.73 17.21
CA GLY A 78 -1.12 -5.57 16.32
C GLY A 78 -1.53 -5.89 14.88
N ALA A 79 -1.08 -7.03 14.34
CA ALA A 79 -1.48 -7.49 13.02
C ALA A 79 -2.98 -7.81 12.92
N GLY A 80 -3.59 -8.30 14.01
CA GLY A 80 -5.03 -8.56 14.10
C GLY A 80 -5.85 -7.28 14.11
N VAL A 81 -5.49 -6.32 14.97
CA VAL A 81 -6.13 -5.00 15.04
C VAL A 81 -6.02 -4.27 13.71
N PHE A 82 -4.82 -4.25 13.11
CA PHE A 82 -4.61 -3.68 11.78
C PHE A 82 -5.49 -4.35 10.73
N PHE A 83 -5.53 -5.68 10.69
CA PHE A 83 -6.33 -6.40 9.70
C PHE A 83 -7.82 -6.07 9.82
N LEU A 84 -8.36 -6.00 11.04
CA LEU A 84 -9.76 -5.63 11.27
C LEU A 84 -10.03 -4.19 10.86
N PHE A 85 -9.22 -3.24 11.34
CA PHE A 85 -9.41 -1.81 11.05
C PHE A 85 -9.23 -1.51 9.57
N TYR A 86 -8.08 -1.90 9.00
CA TYR A 86 -7.77 -1.69 7.58
C TYR A 86 -8.76 -2.44 6.68
N GLY A 87 -9.07 -3.69 7.00
CA GLY A 87 -10.02 -4.51 6.25
C GLY A 87 -11.44 -3.93 6.25
N PHE A 88 -11.89 -3.38 7.38
CA PHE A 88 -13.19 -2.72 7.47
C PHE A 88 -13.36 -1.60 6.45
N PHE A 89 -12.38 -0.69 6.33
CA PHE A 89 -12.43 0.37 5.30
C PHE A 89 -12.41 -0.20 3.87
N HIS A 90 -11.69 -1.30 3.62
CA HIS A 90 -11.65 -1.90 2.29
C HIS A 90 -12.97 -2.57 1.90
N VAL A 91 -13.71 -3.11 2.86
CA VAL A 91 -15.07 -3.61 2.64
C VAL A 91 -16.02 -2.45 2.37
N LEU A 92 -15.92 -1.34 3.11
CA LEU A 92 -16.69 -0.13 2.81
C LEU A 92 -16.41 0.40 1.40
N TYR A 93 -15.14 0.46 1.00
CA TYR A 93 -14.77 0.85 -0.36
C TYR A 93 -15.32 -0.10 -1.41
N LEU A 94 -15.26 -1.41 -1.16
CA LEU A 94 -15.81 -2.38 -2.08
C LEU A 94 -17.31 -2.15 -2.27
N ALA A 95 -18.07 -1.88 -1.20
CA ALA A 95 -19.48 -1.57 -1.30
C ALA A 95 -19.74 -0.31 -2.14
N ILE A 96 -18.94 0.76 -1.93
CA ILE A 96 -19.06 2.00 -2.72
C ILE A 96 -18.70 1.74 -4.20
N LEU A 97 -17.64 0.98 -4.49
CA LEU A 97 -17.27 0.68 -5.87
C LEU A 97 -18.34 -0.14 -6.58
N VAL A 98 -18.89 -1.16 -5.92
CA VAL A 98 -19.99 -1.97 -6.49
C VAL A 98 -21.24 -1.13 -6.74
N ASP A 99 -21.59 -0.23 -5.81
CA ASP A 99 -22.74 0.68 -5.95
C ASP A 99 -22.56 1.70 -7.08
N ARG A 100 -21.34 2.21 -7.27
CA ARG A 100 -21.03 3.31 -8.21
C ARG A 100 -20.54 2.84 -9.59
N THR A 101 -20.26 1.55 -9.77
CA THR A 101 -19.84 1.01 -11.07
C THR A 101 -21.09 0.70 -11.89
N ASP A 102 -21.32 1.49 -12.94
CA ASP A 102 -22.40 1.21 -13.89
C ASP A 102 -22.08 -0.06 -14.69
N TYR A 103 -22.86 -1.13 -14.46
CA TYR A 103 -22.73 -2.38 -15.22
C TYR A 103 -23.35 -2.24 -16.62
N PRO A 104 -22.75 -2.80 -17.69
CA PRO A 104 -21.71 -3.83 -17.63
C PRO A 104 -20.32 -3.33 -18.04
N ALA A 105 -19.35 -3.37 -17.12
CA ALA A 105 -17.94 -3.35 -17.47
C ALA A 105 -17.68 -4.39 -18.57
N THR A 106 -16.99 -4.00 -19.64
CA THR A 106 -16.79 -4.93 -20.75
C THR A 106 -15.89 -6.08 -20.29
N PRO A 107 -15.97 -7.28 -20.92
CA PRO A 107 -15.04 -8.36 -20.61
C PRO A 107 -13.56 -7.94 -20.74
N LEU A 108 -13.28 -6.97 -21.63
CA LEU A 108 -11.97 -6.36 -21.76
C LEU A 108 -11.59 -5.54 -20.53
N ASP A 109 -12.49 -4.69 -20.01
CA ASP A 109 -12.25 -3.91 -18.80
C ASP A 109 -11.91 -4.81 -17.61
N LEU A 110 -12.70 -5.86 -17.40
CA LEU A 110 -12.47 -6.84 -16.35
C LEU A 110 -11.10 -7.54 -16.52
N ALA A 111 -10.75 -7.93 -17.74
CA ALA A 111 -9.45 -8.54 -18.03
C ALA A 111 -8.28 -7.58 -17.78
N VAL A 112 -8.45 -6.30 -18.13
CA VAL A 112 -7.45 -5.26 -17.92
C VAL A 112 -7.29 -4.93 -16.43
N ILE A 113 -8.40 -4.78 -15.68
CA ILE A 113 -8.38 -4.59 -14.23
C ILE A 113 -7.67 -5.77 -13.56
N ALA A 114 -7.98 -7.01 -13.96
CA ALA A 114 -7.31 -8.19 -13.45
C ALA A 114 -5.82 -8.19 -13.78
N ALA A 115 -5.43 -7.83 -15.02
CA ALA A 115 -4.04 -7.73 -15.43
C ALA A 115 -3.27 -6.66 -14.63
N LEU A 116 -3.88 -5.50 -14.39
CA LEU A 116 -3.32 -4.45 -13.53
C LEU A 116 -3.17 -4.93 -12.07
N GLY A 117 -4.17 -5.64 -11.54
CA GLY A 117 -4.09 -6.26 -10.22
C GLY A 117 -2.93 -7.25 -10.11
N VAL A 118 -2.72 -8.08 -11.13
CA VAL A 118 -1.59 -9.00 -11.22
C VAL A 118 -0.26 -8.26 -11.34
N ALA A 119 -0.19 -7.18 -12.13
CA ALA A 119 1.00 -6.34 -12.24
C ALA A 119 1.37 -5.70 -10.89
N PHE A 120 0.38 -5.14 -10.19
CA PHE A 120 0.55 -4.61 -8.83
C PHE A 120 1.00 -5.69 -7.85
N LEU A 121 0.43 -6.90 -7.93
CA LEU A 121 0.83 -8.03 -7.09
C LEU A 121 2.31 -8.35 -7.27
N PHE A 122 2.79 -8.45 -8.51
CA PHE A 122 4.20 -8.74 -8.78
C PHE A 122 5.12 -7.60 -8.35
N ALA A 123 4.77 -6.34 -8.63
CA ALA A 123 5.53 -5.17 -8.20
C ALA A 123 5.68 -5.12 -6.67
N HIS A 124 4.56 -5.30 -5.94
CA HIS A 124 4.57 -5.30 -4.48
C HIS A 124 5.27 -6.53 -3.91
N ARG A 125 5.13 -7.71 -4.51
CA ARG A 125 5.85 -8.92 -4.08
C ARG A 125 7.36 -8.72 -4.12
N ARG A 126 7.90 -8.13 -5.20
CA ARG A 126 9.34 -7.86 -5.34
C ARG A 126 9.82 -6.82 -4.34
N SER A 127 9.07 -5.72 -4.20
CA SER A 127 9.35 -4.68 -3.22
C SER A 127 9.37 -5.25 -1.79
N TYR A 128 8.36 -6.04 -1.46
CA TYR A 128 8.19 -6.68 -0.16
C TYR A 128 9.29 -7.69 0.18
N ALA A 129 9.72 -8.51 -0.79
CA ALA A 129 10.82 -9.47 -0.56
C ALA A 129 12.11 -8.76 -0.13
N ARG A 130 12.39 -7.58 -0.70
CA ARG A 130 13.54 -6.75 -0.31
C ARG A 130 13.37 -6.15 1.08
N ILE A 131 12.15 -5.69 1.39
CA ILE A 131 11.82 -5.11 2.70
C ILE A 131 11.98 -6.15 3.82
N ILE A 132 11.51 -7.39 3.64
CA ILE A 132 11.76 -8.47 4.60
C ILE A 132 13.26 -8.65 4.83
N GLU A 133 14.05 -8.66 3.76
CA GLU A 133 15.49 -8.89 3.87
C GLU A 133 16.17 -7.75 4.63
N SER A 134 15.77 -6.50 4.42
CA SER A 134 16.23 -5.38 5.23
C SER A 134 15.74 -5.43 6.68
N ASP A 135 14.49 -5.84 6.92
CA ASP A 135 13.90 -5.94 8.26
C ASP A 135 14.62 -7.01 9.11
N ARG A 136 15.19 -8.04 8.48
CA ARG A 136 16.01 -9.06 9.17
C ARG A 136 17.34 -8.49 9.66
N ALA A 137 17.90 -7.53 8.94
CA ALA A 137 19.17 -6.89 9.27
C ALA A 137 18.99 -5.66 10.20
N ALA A 138 17.77 -5.15 10.34
CA ALA A 138 17.44 -3.93 11.08
C ALA A 138 16.46 -4.20 12.24
N ARG A 139 16.04 -3.12 12.91
CA ARG A 139 15.01 -3.12 13.97
C ARG A 139 13.88 -2.18 13.59
N PRO A 140 12.94 -2.63 12.73
CA PRO A 140 11.87 -1.76 12.26
C PRO A 140 10.92 -1.37 13.40
N ASN A 141 10.43 -0.13 13.33
CA ASN A 141 9.37 0.37 14.20
C ASN A 141 8.03 -0.27 13.78
N ILE A 142 7.46 -1.10 14.66
CA ILE A 142 6.25 -1.87 14.39
C ILE A 142 5.02 -0.97 14.21
N LEU A 143 4.95 0.15 14.94
CA LEU A 143 3.84 1.09 14.87
C LEU A 143 3.81 1.76 13.50
N ALA A 144 4.95 2.30 13.05
CA ALA A 144 5.06 2.91 11.72
C ALA A 144 4.78 1.91 10.60
N ALA A 145 5.23 0.66 10.76
CA ALA A 145 4.95 -0.42 9.80
C ALA A 145 3.45 -0.79 9.74
N LEU A 146 2.75 -0.78 10.87
CA LEU A 146 1.33 -1.15 10.95
C LEU A 146 0.36 0.00 10.63
N THR A 147 0.71 1.25 10.92
CA THR A 147 -0.25 2.37 10.84
C THR A 147 0.15 3.38 9.77
N LEU A 148 1.27 4.09 9.96
CA LEU A 148 1.62 5.24 9.13
C LEU A 148 1.78 4.87 7.66
N ILE A 149 2.54 3.83 7.35
CA ILE A 149 2.88 3.45 5.98
C ILE A 149 1.66 3.02 5.16
N PRO A 150 0.86 2.04 5.61
CA PRO A 150 -0.30 1.60 4.85
C PRO A 150 -1.39 2.68 4.81
N VAL A 151 -1.64 3.42 5.89
CA VAL A 151 -2.74 4.41 5.95
C VAL A 151 -2.49 5.57 4.98
N MET A 152 -1.27 6.11 4.92
CA MET A 152 -0.95 7.22 4.01
C MET A 152 -1.14 6.86 2.53
N ARG A 153 -0.95 5.59 2.15
CA ARG A 153 -1.19 5.11 0.76
C ARG A 153 -2.67 5.03 0.40
N VAL A 154 -3.57 5.04 1.39
CA VAL A 154 -5.05 4.99 1.21
C VAL A 154 -5.68 6.38 1.32
N VAL A 155 -4.93 7.40 1.75
CA VAL A 155 -5.42 8.79 1.79
C VAL A 155 -5.96 9.27 0.43
N PRO A 156 -5.28 9.03 -0.72
CA PRO A 156 -5.83 9.40 -2.02
C PRO A 156 -7.18 8.74 -2.31
N MET A 157 -7.39 7.49 -1.86
CA MET A 157 -8.68 6.80 -1.98
C MET A 157 -9.74 7.50 -1.13
N HIS A 158 -9.48 7.82 0.14
CA HIS A 158 -10.44 8.54 1.00
C HIS A 158 -10.88 9.86 0.38
N VAL A 159 -9.92 10.68 -0.05
CA VAL A 159 -10.19 12.00 -0.64
C VAL A 159 -11.05 11.85 -1.90
N THR A 160 -10.74 10.88 -2.76
CA THR A 160 -11.46 10.71 -4.02
C THR A 160 -12.83 10.05 -3.86
N THR A 161 -13.00 9.12 -2.93
CA THR A 161 -14.32 8.54 -2.65
C THR A 161 -15.25 9.56 -1.99
N ILE A 162 -14.73 10.51 -1.20
CA ILE A 162 -15.55 11.54 -0.53
C ILE A 162 -15.84 12.74 -1.43
N VAL A 163 -14.85 13.20 -2.20
CA VAL A 163 -14.92 14.48 -2.96
C VAL A 163 -14.85 14.27 -4.47
N GLY A 164 -14.10 13.26 -4.92
CA GLY A 164 -13.73 13.08 -6.33
C GLY A 164 -14.78 12.41 -7.21
N LEU A 165 -15.68 11.60 -6.65
CA LEU A 165 -16.71 10.90 -7.43
C LEU A 165 -17.72 11.85 -8.08
N GLU A 166 -17.94 13.03 -7.50
CA GLU A 166 -18.84 14.06 -8.05
C GLU A 166 -18.16 14.94 -9.11
N LEU A 167 -16.82 14.98 -9.16
CA LEU A 167 -16.07 15.79 -10.12
C LEU A 167 -15.98 15.16 -11.52
N GLY A 168 -15.92 13.82 -11.59
CA GLY A 168 -15.98 13.05 -12.83
C GLY A 168 -14.92 13.39 -13.90
N GLY A 169 -14.92 12.62 -14.99
CA GLY A 169 -14.14 12.89 -16.20
C GLY A 169 -12.61 12.73 -16.10
N THR A 170 -11.94 12.99 -17.22
CA THR A 170 -10.49 12.88 -17.42
C THR A 170 -9.66 13.65 -16.39
N GLY A 171 -10.09 14.85 -16.01
CA GLY A 171 -9.38 15.65 -15.01
C GLY A 171 -9.31 14.96 -13.64
N ALA A 172 -10.40 14.28 -13.24
CA ALA A 172 -10.44 13.55 -11.97
C ALA A 172 -9.58 12.28 -12.00
N VAL A 173 -9.56 11.57 -13.13
CA VAL A 173 -8.70 10.39 -13.36
C VAL A 173 -7.22 10.76 -13.22
N ILE A 174 -6.77 11.80 -13.92
CA ILE A 174 -5.37 12.27 -13.88
C ILE A 174 -5.01 12.79 -12.47
N LEU A 175 -5.88 13.59 -11.85
CA LEU A 175 -5.65 14.12 -10.51
C LEU A 175 -5.51 12.99 -9.49
N PHE A 176 -6.45 12.04 -9.49
CA PHE A 176 -6.42 10.88 -8.61
C PHE A 176 -5.16 10.05 -8.84
N GLY A 177 -4.89 9.66 -10.09
CA GLY A 177 -3.73 8.88 -10.46
C GLY A 177 -2.42 9.53 -10.02
N THR A 178 -2.31 10.86 -10.17
CA THR A 178 -1.15 11.63 -9.74
C THR A 178 -1.00 11.62 -8.21
N LEU A 179 -2.06 11.96 -7.47
CA LEU A 179 -2.04 11.95 -6.01
C LEU A 179 -1.71 10.57 -5.46
N LYS A 180 -2.27 9.54 -6.08
CA LYS A 180 -2.04 8.14 -5.73
C LYS A 180 -0.59 7.71 -5.99
N THR A 181 -0.06 8.06 -7.15
CA THR A 181 1.35 7.81 -7.50
C THR A 181 2.30 8.49 -6.51
N LEU A 182 2.04 9.76 -6.19
CA LEU A 182 2.84 10.52 -5.23
C LEU A 182 2.80 9.89 -3.83
N ALA A 183 1.62 9.49 -3.35
CA ALA A 183 1.48 8.82 -2.06
C ALA A 183 2.27 7.50 -2.02
N ASP A 184 2.18 6.67 -3.06
CA ASP A 184 2.88 5.39 -3.11
C ASP A 184 4.41 5.56 -3.15
N VAL A 185 4.90 6.48 -3.98
CA VAL A 185 6.33 6.78 -4.11
C VAL A 185 6.88 7.38 -2.81
N LEU A 186 6.17 8.36 -2.23
CA LEU A 186 6.56 8.98 -0.96
C LEU A 186 6.63 7.92 0.14
N MET A 187 5.60 7.10 0.29
CA MET A 187 5.59 6.07 1.32
C MET A 187 6.64 4.99 1.09
N HIS A 188 6.93 4.62 -0.16
CA HIS A 188 8.02 3.70 -0.45
C HIS A 188 9.38 4.28 -0.05
N TRP A 189 9.60 5.58 -0.31
CA TRP A 189 10.83 6.25 0.08
C TRP A 189 10.98 6.41 1.60
N ILE A 190 9.89 6.76 2.30
CA ILE A 190 9.87 6.78 3.78
C ILE A 190 10.21 5.40 4.32
N GLU A 191 9.57 4.35 3.78
CA GLU A 191 9.77 2.96 4.21
C GLU A 191 11.23 2.52 4.04
N GLN A 192 11.89 2.91 2.94
CA GLN A 192 13.32 2.66 2.72
C GLN A 192 14.23 3.42 3.71
N ARG A 193 13.89 4.67 4.02
CA ARG A 193 14.67 5.46 5.01
C ARG A 193 14.59 4.86 6.41
N MET A 194 13.40 4.42 6.82
CA MET A 194 13.20 3.80 8.13
C MET A 194 13.90 2.45 8.25
N THR A 195 14.02 1.69 7.16
CA THR A 195 14.75 0.40 7.15
C THR A 195 16.26 0.55 7.04
N SER A 196 16.75 1.68 6.48
CA SER A 196 18.19 1.92 6.30
C SER A 196 18.85 2.70 7.46
N ALA A 197 18.06 3.36 8.31
CA ALA A 197 18.57 4.08 9.48
C ALA A 197 18.77 3.11 10.65
N PRO A 198 19.96 3.07 11.29
CA PRO A 198 20.15 2.33 12.53
C PRO A 198 19.36 3.03 13.65
N THR A 199 18.12 2.62 13.87
CA THR A 199 17.28 3.08 14.99
C THR A 199 17.68 2.35 16.26
N ALA A 200 18.80 2.78 16.84
CA ALA A 200 19.06 2.89 18.27
C ALA A 200 20.52 3.33 18.46
N LYS A 201 20.75 4.50 19.07
CA LYS A 201 22.02 4.70 19.77
C LYS A 201 22.11 3.64 20.86
N SER A 202 23.23 2.92 20.94
CA SER A 202 23.48 2.04 22.07
C SER A 202 23.37 2.87 23.36
N PRO A 203 22.73 2.34 24.42
CA PRO A 203 22.95 2.91 25.73
C PRO A 203 24.46 2.79 26.03
N GLU A 204 25.09 3.93 26.29
CA GLU A 204 26.43 4.00 26.90
C GLU A 204 26.40 3.46 28.34
#